data_AF-A0A6J6CM61-F1
#
_entry.id   AF-A0A6J6CM61-F1
#
_cell.length_a   1.000
_cell.length_b   1.000
_cell.length_c   1.000
_cell.angle_alpha   90.00
_cell.angle_beta   90.00
_cell.angle_gamma   90.00
#
_symmetry.space_group_name_H-M   'P 1'
#
loop_
_entity.id
_entity.type
_entity.pdbx_description
1 polymer ?
#
loop_
_entity_poly.entity_id
_entity_poly.type
_entity_poly.pdbx_seq_one_letter_code
_entity_poly.pdbx_strand_id
1 'polypeptide(L)'
;MPRGILTTISLKLTKDISLEEARSFYRDFFIETPFVSLLPDDQMPKTSSLTGSNFAQMQIAIDQHTKRFTVSIAIDNLGKGASAQAIQNANLMCGYDVTSGLLGNGLGA
;
A
#
# COMPACT_ATOMS: atom_id res chain seq x y z
N MET A 1 -14.05 -13.49 -4.83
CA MET A 1 -13.41 -12.35 -5.52
C MET A 1 -12.35 -12.90 -6.47
N PRO A 2 -12.34 -12.52 -7.76
CA PRO A 2 -11.36 -13.02 -8.72
C PRO A 2 -9.99 -12.32 -8.64
N ARG A 3 -9.89 -11.16 -7.97
CA ARG A 3 -8.67 -10.36 -7.86
C ARG A 3 -8.49 -9.82 -6.45
N GLY A 4 -7.24 -9.61 -6.06
CA GLY A 4 -6.84 -9.01 -4.79
C GLY A 4 -5.82 -9.84 -4.02
N ILE A 5 -4.84 -9.17 -3.41
CA ILE A 5 -4.01 -9.71 -2.33
C ILE A 5 -4.18 -8.79 -1.12
N LEU A 6 -4.49 -9.38 0.03
CA LEU A 6 -4.40 -8.74 1.34
C LEU A 6 -3.28 -9.42 2.12
N THR A 7 -2.21 -8.69 2.40
CA THR A 7 -1.08 -9.18 3.19
C THR A 7 -1.16 -8.57 4.58
N THR A 8 -1.01 -9.41 5.61
CA THR A 8 -0.83 -8.95 7.00
C THR A 8 0.53 -9.40 7.50
N ILE A 9 1.40 -8.44 7.80
CA ILE A 9 2.76 -8.65 8.27
C ILE A 9 2.77 -8.37 9.76
N SER A 10 3.14 -9.35 10.58
CA SER A 10 3.22 -9.21 12.04
C SER A 10 4.66 -9.38 12.51
N LEU A 11 5.16 -8.40 13.27
CA LEU A 11 6.54 -8.31 13.73
C LEU A 11 6.57 -8.02 15.23
N LYS A 12 7.62 -8.48 15.92
CA LYS A 12 7.85 -8.12 17.33
C LYS A 12 8.71 -6.86 17.37
N LEU A 13 8.27 -5.85 18.10
CA LEU A 13 9.04 -4.63 18.33
C LEU A 13 10.22 -4.93 19.25
N THR A 14 11.41 -4.48 18.85
CA THR A 14 12.65 -4.54 19.66
C THR A 14 12.87 -3.28 20.49
N LYS A 15 12.15 -2.20 20.15
CA LYS A 15 12.13 -0.91 20.85
C LYS A 15 10.69 -0.43 20.93
N ASP A 16 10.38 0.31 21.98
CA ASP A 16 9.06 0.92 22.11
C ASP A 16 8.99 2.14 21.19
N ILE A 17 7.99 2.15 20.31
CA ILE A 17 7.67 3.25 19.40
C ILE A 17 6.17 3.51 19.50
N SER A 18 5.77 4.77 19.38
CA SER A 18 4.37 5.13 19.31
C SER A 18 3.79 4.81 17.92
N LEU A 19 2.46 4.68 17.87
CA LEU A 19 1.75 4.51 16.60
C LEU A 19 1.98 5.72 15.67
N GLU A 20 1.97 6.94 16.20
CA GLU A 20 2.16 8.15 15.40
C GLU A 20 3.57 8.23 14.79
N GLU A 21 4.61 7.90 15.55
CA GLU A 21 5.98 7.84 15.02
C GLU A 21 6.07 6.83 13.87
N ALA A 22 5.48 5.64 14.03
CA ALA A 22 5.46 4.64 12.99
C ALA A 22 4.66 5.10 11.76
N ARG A 23 3.50 5.74 11.96
CA ARG A 23 2.69 6.28 10.87
C ARG A 23 3.43 7.39 10.12
N SER A 24 4.07 8.32 10.83
CA SER A 24 4.90 9.38 10.21
C SER A 24 5.98 8.79 9.34
N PHE A 25 6.74 7.79 9.85
CA PHE A 25 7.80 7.15 9.08
C PHE A 25 7.31 6.62 7.72
N TYR A 26 6.17 5.92 7.69
CA TYR A 26 5.61 5.41 6.44
C TYR A 26 5.00 6.51 5.56
N ARG A 27 4.39 7.53 6.15
CA ARG A 27 3.86 8.70 5.43
C ARG A 27 4.98 9.42 4.69
N ASP A 28 6.08 9.69 5.39
CA ASP A 28 7.25 10.39 4.87
C ASP A 28 7.97 9.53 3.82
N PHE A 29 8.09 8.22 4.05
CA PHE A 29 8.71 7.31 3.09
C PHE A 29 7.95 7.25 1.75
N PHE A 30 6.62 7.28 1.77
CA PHE A 30 5.78 7.17 0.58
C PHE A 30 5.27 8.51 0.04
N ILE A 31 5.69 9.66 0.58
CA ILE A 31 5.13 10.98 0.23
C ILE A 31 5.23 11.32 -1.27
N GLU A 32 6.34 10.93 -1.90
CA GLU A 32 6.58 11.14 -3.34
C GLU A 32 6.09 9.95 -4.20
N THR A 33 5.48 8.93 -3.59
CA THR A 33 5.00 7.74 -4.31
C THR A 33 3.53 7.89 -4.69
N PRO A 34 3.19 8.00 -5.99
CA PRO A 34 1.81 8.26 -6.41
C PRO A 34 0.85 7.09 -6.20
N PHE A 35 1.36 5.88 -5.93
CA PHE A 35 0.58 4.64 -5.93
C PHE A 35 0.41 3.98 -4.56
N VAL A 36 0.96 4.56 -3.49
CA VAL A 36 0.88 3.96 -2.14
C VAL A 36 0.20 4.95 -1.22
N SER A 37 -0.82 4.50 -0.50
CA SER A 37 -1.54 5.34 0.46
C SER A 37 -1.60 4.68 1.83
N LEU A 38 -1.04 5.36 2.82
CA LEU A 38 -1.32 5.08 4.24
C LEU A 38 -2.70 5.63 4.57
N LEU A 39 -3.63 4.74 4.89
CA LEU A 39 -5.01 5.12 5.16
C LEU A 39 -5.16 5.88 6.50
N PRO A 40 -6.20 6.72 6.64
CA PRO A 40 -6.64 7.27 7.92
C PRO A 40 -6.87 6.17 8.97
N ASP A 41 -6.68 6.48 10.25
CA ASP A 41 -6.69 5.53 11.38
C ASP A 41 -7.98 4.70 11.49
N ASP A 42 -9.11 5.24 11.00
CA ASP A 42 -10.43 4.61 11.03
C ASP A 42 -10.70 3.71 9.80
N GLN A 43 -9.73 3.55 8.90
CA GLN A 43 -9.88 2.81 7.66
C GLN A 43 -8.91 1.63 7.57
N MET A 44 -9.40 0.54 6.97
CA MET A 44 -8.61 -0.66 6.68
C MET A 44 -8.49 -0.87 5.17
N PRO A 45 -7.35 -1.40 4.68
CA PRO A 45 -7.16 -1.71 3.27
C PRO A 45 -8.18 -2.73 2.79
N LYS A 46 -8.78 -2.49 1.62
CA LYS A 46 -9.75 -3.40 1.01
C LYS A 46 -9.28 -3.75 -0.40
N THR A 47 -9.19 -5.05 -0.69
CA THR A 47 -8.83 -5.49 -2.05
C THR A 47 -9.89 -5.09 -3.08
N SER A 48 -11.16 -5.05 -2.69
CA SER A 48 -12.26 -4.66 -3.57
C SER A 48 -12.10 -3.23 -4.11
N SER A 49 -11.65 -2.29 -3.28
CA SER A 49 -11.46 -0.87 -3.69
C SER A 49 -10.27 -0.66 -4.62
N LEU A 50 -9.46 -1.69 -4.87
CA LEU A 50 -8.26 -1.61 -5.71
C LEU A 50 -8.38 -2.38 -7.02
N THR A 51 -9.51 -3.06 -7.24
CA THR A 51 -9.72 -3.93 -8.41
C THR A 51 -9.49 -3.17 -9.71
N GLY A 52 -8.53 -3.63 -10.53
CA GLY A 52 -8.18 -3.01 -11.80
C GLY A 52 -7.26 -1.80 -11.71
N SER A 53 -6.67 -1.53 -10.55
CA SER A 53 -5.82 -0.36 -10.31
C SER A 53 -4.33 -0.71 -10.13
N ASN A 54 -3.46 0.32 -10.17
CA ASN A 54 -2.05 0.22 -9.78
C ASN A 54 -1.79 0.69 -8.34
N PHE A 55 -2.84 0.96 -7.56
CA PHE A 55 -2.71 1.47 -6.20
C PHE A 55 -2.49 0.36 -5.17
N ALA A 56 -1.86 0.73 -4.07
CA ALA A 56 -1.73 -0.04 -2.85
C ALA A 56 -2.28 0.78 -1.68
N GLN A 57 -3.12 0.15 -0.86
CA GLN A 57 -3.56 0.72 0.41
C GLN A 57 -2.85 0.03 1.55
N MET A 58 -2.43 0.79 2.55
CA MET A 58 -1.81 0.24 3.75
C MET A 58 -2.40 0.82 5.03
N GLN A 59 -2.34 0.03 6.09
CA GLN A 59 -2.64 0.46 7.44
C GLN A 59 -1.66 -0.19 8.42
N ILE A 60 -1.37 0.53 9.50
CA ILE A 60 -0.41 0.15 10.54
C ILE A 60 -1.12 0.10 11.87
N ALA A 61 -0.82 -0.91 12.68
CA ALA A 61 -1.28 -1.03 14.05
C ALA A 61 -0.12 -1.44 14.97
N ILE A 62 -0.17 -0.95 16.21
CA ILE A 62 0.76 -1.34 17.28
C ILE A 62 -0.06 -1.79 18.49
N ASP A 63 0.16 -3.03 18.90
CA ASP A 63 -0.25 -3.51 20.21
C ASP A 63 0.92 -3.32 21.18
N GLN A 64 0.79 -2.34 22.07
CA GLN A 64 1.81 -2.02 23.08
C GLN A 64 1.93 -3.08 24.17
N HIS A 65 0.84 -3.80 24.48
CA HIS A 65 0.85 -4.84 25.51
C HIS A 65 1.70 -6.03 25.07
N THR A 66 1.55 -6.46 23.83
CA THR A 66 2.30 -7.60 23.27
C THR A 66 3.57 -7.20 22.52
N LYS A 67 3.85 -5.90 22.42
CA LYS A 67 4.92 -5.31 21.58
C LYS A 67 4.85 -5.83 20.14
N ARG A 68 3.64 -5.87 19.56
CA ARG A 68 3.41 -6.35 18.20
C ARG A 68 3.11 -5.19 17.24
N PHE A 69 3.92 -5.14 16.19
CA PHE A 69 3.74 -4.24 15.06
C PHE A 69 3.08 -5.01 13.93
N THR A 70 1.98 -4.49 13.40
CA THR A 70 1.25 -5.12 12.29
C THR A 70 1.06 -4.14 11.14
N VAL A 71 1.34 -4.60 9.93
CA VAL A 71 1.05 -3.86 8.69
C VAL A 71 0.10 -4.68 7.85
N SER A 72 -1.02 -4.08 7.48
CA SER A 72 -1.96 -4.64 6.50
C SER A 72 -1.81 -3.88 5.18
N ILE A 73 -1.70 -4.60 4.06
CA ILE A 73 -1.54 -4.03 2.72
C ILE A 73 -2.51 -4.73 1.77
N ALA A 74 -3.29 -3.96 1.01
CA ALA A 74 -4.11 -4.46 -0.07
C ALA A 74 -3.60 -3.97 -1.43
N ILE A 75 -3.68 -4.84 -2.44
CA ILE A 75 -3.39 -4.53 -3.85
C ILE A 75 -4.34 -5.32 -4.77
N ASP A 76 -4.48 -4.90 -6.02
CA ASP A 76 -4.87 -5.80 -7.11
C ASP A 76 -3.65 -6.66 -7.51
N ASN A 77 -3.80 -7.98 -7.47
CA ASN A 77 -2.71 -8.92 -7.75
C ASN A 77 -2.32 -8.99 -9.23
N LEU A 78 -3.22 -8.65 -10.15
CA LEU A 78 -2.94 -8.57 -11.59
C LEU A 78 -2.51 -7.17 -12.01
N GLY A 79 -2.98 -6.13 -11.31
CA GLY A 79 -2.56 -4.74 -11.47
C GLY A 79 -1.21 -4.50 -10.78
N LYS A 80 -1.24 -3.86 -9.62
CA LYS A 80 -0.04 -3.54 -8.83
C LYS A 80 0.84 -4.76 -8.50
N GLY A 81 0.25 -5.95 -8.40
CA GLY A 81 0.99 -7.19 -8.19
C GLY A 81 1.69 -7.76 -9.44
N ALA A 82 1.36 -7.27 -10.64
CA ALA A 82 1.92 -7.78 -11.90
C ALA A 82 1.98 -6.73 -13.01
N SER A 83 0.97 -6.64 -13.89
CA SER A 83 1.10 -5.97 -15.19
C SER A 83 1.20 -4.45 -15.07
N ALA A 84 0.42 -3.84 -14.17
CA ALA A 84 0.45 -2.39 -13.97
C ALA A 84 1.79 -1.93 -13.37
N GLN A 85 2.36 -2.73 -12.46
CA GLN A 85 3.71 -2.51 -11.95
C GLN A 85 4.79 -2.66 -13.04
N ALA A 86 4.61 -3.60 -13.97
CA ALA A 86 5.51 -3.75 -15.12
C ALA A 86 5.48 -2.51 -16.03
N ILE A 87 4.30 -1.93 -16.28
CA ILE A 87 4.16 -0.66 -17.00
C ILE A 87 4.79 0.50 -16.21
N GLN A 88 4.61 0.54 -14.89
CA GLN A 88 5.25 1.54 -14.03
C GLN A 88 6.78 1.51 -14.19
N ASN A 89 7.37 0.30 -14.19
CA ASN A 89 8.79 0.11 -14.43
C ASN A 89 9.20 0.53 -15.85
N ALA A 90 8.40 0.16 -16.86
CA ALA A 90 8.66 0.55 -18.25
C ALA A 90 8.64 2.07 -18.43
N ASN A 91 7.71 2.78 -17.79
CA ASN A 91 7.67 4.24 -17.80
C ASN A 91 8.99 4.83 -17.30
N LEU A 92 9.49 4.35 -16.15
CA LEU A 92 10.78 4.79 -15.59
C LEU A 92 11.95 4.48 -16.56
N MET A 93 11.99 3.28 -17.11
CA MET A 93 13.07 2.85 -18.02
C MET A 93 13.10 3.66 -19.32
N CYS A 94 11.93 4.09 -19.81
CA CYS A 94 11.80 4.85 -21.04
C CYS A 94 11.81 6.37 -20.83
N GLY A 95 11.93 6.85 -19.59
CA GLY A 95 11.92 8.28 -19.27
C GLY A 95 10.54 8.95 -19.39
N TYR A 96 9.46 8.17 -19.34
CA TYR A 96 8.10 8.70 -19.25
C TYR A 96 7.74 9.04 -17.80
N ASP A 97 6.68 9.83 -17.63
CA ASP A 97 6.09 10.04 -16.31
C ASP A 97 5.66 8.69 -15.71
N VAL A 98 6.05 8.45 -14.45
CA VAL A 98 5.84 7.16 -13.77
C VAL A 98 4.37 6.75 -13.71
N THR A 99 3.45 7.72 -13.79
CA THR A 99 2.00 7.50 -13.73
C THR A 99 1.31 7.32 -15.08
N SER A 100 2.06 7.44 -16.19
CA SER A 100 1.53 7.33 -17.54
C SER A 100 0.76 6.02 -17.74
N GLY A 101 -0.54 6.13 -18.06
CA GLY A 101 -1.43 4.99 -18.29
C GLY A 101 -1.89 4.24 -17.03
N LEU A 102 -1.61 4.74 -15.83
CA LEU A 102 -1.79 4.01 -14.56
C LEU A 102 -2.69 4.69 -13.52
N LEU A 103 -3.18 5.91 -13.80
CA LEU A 103 -4.05 6.67 -12.88
C LEU A 103 -5.52 6.21 -12.84
N GLY A 104 -5.84 5.06 -13.45
CA GLY A 104 -7.15 4.45 -13.29
C GLY A 104 -7.33 3.97 -11.85
N ASN A 105 -8.30 4.55 -11.13
CA ASN A 105 -8.61 4.16 -9.74
C ASN A 105 -9.16 2.72 -9.61
N GLY A 106 -9.45 2.06 -10.73
CA GLY A 106 -10.03 0.71 -10.77
C GLY A 106 -11.56 0.72 -10.82
N LEU A 107 -12.15 -0.46 -10.92
CA LEU A 107 -13.59 -0.68 -11.05
C LEU A 107 -14.35 -0.73 -9.72
N GLY A 108 -13.63 -0.68 -8.60
CA GLY A 108 -14.21 -0.78 -7.24
C GLY A 108 -13.93 0.41 -6.33
N ALA A 109 -13.30 1.46 -6.84
CA ALA A 109 -13.04 2.71 -6.11
C ALA A 109 -14.31 3.53 -5.87
#